data_AF-A0A4P7W4N3-F1
#
_entry.id   AF-A0A4P7W4N3-F1
#
_cell.length_a   1.000
_cell.length_b   1.000
_cell.length_c   1.000
_cell.angle_alpha   90.00
_cell.angle_beta   90.00
_cell.angle_gamma   90.00
#
_symmetry.space_group_name_H-M   'P 1'
#
loop_
_entity.id
_entity.type
_entity.pdbx_description
1 polymer ?
#
loop_
_entity_poly.entity_id
_entity_poly.type
_entity_poly.pdbx_seq_one_letter_code
_entity_poly.pdbx_strand_id
1 'polypeptide(L)'
;MKQIDMRYLFLYGFVAIMLSYIVGCKTDKTTDSKTIEVVEVVDSIQSIPCGRVIEDTVVGHWTLITTIAPNDARIKIGENTFGDSSVFVTLSYDNCPVFINKEIRTKDLMGQEGEYQMYWGGGLHWYSDSTIYLTFGCFLPDTDDGWPLLYQIRKNGTYDIITEDYALGIDGYDIVSGFMTLYFSERAAGVAVRDMKTLFDRYCNEGCATKLLNGDIEIAYADTAFRNAVKTMAITWKTEDGSDNTSPKRFYVRWKPNPNDENVTDEAIMVVDYSKNKISKIEMVGREII
;
A
#
# COMPACT_ATOMS: atom_id res chain seq x y z
N MET A 1 1.19 -38.59 -1.92
CA MET A 1 2.14 -38.50 -3.06
C MET A 1 1.32 -38.20 -4.31
N LYS A 2 1.38 -37.05 -4.98
CA LYS A 2 2.10 -35.78 -4.84
C LYS A 2 1.05 -34.67 -4.94
N GLN A 3 1.24 -33.62 -4.14
CA GLN A 3 0.56 -32.33 -4.23
C GLN A 3 0.89 -31.70 -5.59
N ILE A 4 -0.12 -31.25 -6.31
CA ILE A 4 0.05 -30.43 -7.51
C ILE A 4 -0.45 -29.05 -7.12
N ASP A 5 0.48 -28.12 -6.95
CA ASP A 5 0.20 -26.70 -6.79
C ASP A 5 -0.48 -26.18 -8.06
N MET A 6 -1.71 -25.72 -7.90
CA MET A 6 -2.49 -25.10 -8.98
C MET A 6 -2.03 -23.64 -9.12
N ARG A 7 -1.06 -23.43 -10.02
CA ARG A 7 -0.74 -22.10 -10.55
C ARG A 7 -1.95 -21.61 -11.34
N TYR A 8 -2.58 -20.53 -10.89
CA TYR A 8 -3.68 -19.91 -11.62
C TYR A 8 -3.14 -19.26 -12.90
N LEU A 9 -3.48 -19.90 -14.02
CA LEU A 9 -3.33 -19.39 -15.38
C LEU A 9 -4.70 -18.86 -15.80
N PHE A 10 -4.88 -17.53 -15.84
CA PHE A 10 -6.02 -16.92 -16.51
C PHE A 10 -5.52 -15.80 -17.43
N LEU A 11 -5.35 -16.15 -18.71
CA LEU A 11 -5.31 -15.20 -19.81
C LEU A 11 -6.68 -14.51 -19.90
N TYR A 12 -6.77 -13.19 -19.73
CA TYR A 12 -7.66 -12.35 -20.53
C TYR A 12 -7.09 -10.92 -20.57
N GLY A 13 -6.91 -10.42 -21.79
CA GLY A 13 -6.17 -9.19 -22.07
C GLY A 13 -6.91 -7.92 -21.68
N PHE A 14 -6.13 -6.91 -21.29
CA PHE A 14 -6.61 -5.56 -21.05
C PHE A 14 -6.05 -4.62 -22.12
N VAL A 15 -6.93 -3.84 -22.76
CA VAL A 15 -6.58 -2.73 -23.64
C VAL A 15 -6.61 -1.47 -22.80
N ALA A 16 -5.44 -0.94 -22.43
CA ALA A 16 -5.33 0.39 -21.84
C ALA A 16 -5.28 1.45 -22.96
N ILE A 17 -6.37 2.21 -23.13
CA ILE A 17 -6.38 3.38 -24.03
C ILE A 17 -5.75 4.56 -23.27
N MET A 18 -4.46 4.80 -23.50
CA MET A 18 -3.80 6.04 -23.09
C MET A 18 -4.05 7.11 -24.16
N LEU A 19 -5.05 7.98 -23.93
CA LEU A 19 -5.29 9.17 -24.74
C LEU A 19 -4.28 10.26 -24.36
N SER A 20 -3.19 10.34 -25.13
CA SER A 20 -2.26 11.46 -25.12
C SER A 20 -2.88 12.68 -25.81
N TYR A 21 -3.20 13.74 -25.07
CA TYR A 21 -3.38 15.06 -25.65
C TYR A 21 -2.03 15.77 -25.72
N ILE A 22 -1.42 15.74 -26.90
CA ILE A 22 -0.36 16.68 -27.28
C ILE A 22 -1.07 18.01 -27.59
N VAL A 23 -1.07 18.94 -26.64
CA VAL A 23 -1.35 20.34 -26.96
C VAL A 23 -0.02 20.98 -27.34
N GLY A 24 0.21 21.06 -28.66
CA GLY A 24 1.26 21.89 -29.21
C GLY A 24 0.94 23.36 -29.01
N CYS A 25 1.69 24.05 -28.14
CA CYS A 25 1.73 25.51 -28.15
C CYS A 25 2.82 25.97 -29.12
N LYS A 26 2.36 26.69 -30.15
CA LYS A 26 3.17 27.34 -31.16
C LYS A 26 4.11 28.38 -30.54
N THR A 27 5.30 28.45 -31.11
CA THR A 27 6.28 29.53 -30.98
C THR A 27 5.68 30.86 -31.44
N ASP A 28 5.85 31.91 -30.66
CA ASP A 28 5.93 33.27 -31.16
C ASP A 28 7.03 34.06 -30.44
N LYS A 29 7.64 34.97 -31.20
CA LYS A 29 8.93 35.63 -30.95
C LYS A 29 8.82 36.92 -30.12
N THR A 30 9.83 37.10 -29.26
CA THR A 30 10.51 38.35 -28.82
C THR A 30 9.68 39.48 -28.21
N THR A 31 10.04 39.93 -26.99
CA THR A 31 10.49 41.33 -26.66
C THR A 31 11.07 41.37 -25.23
N ASP A 32 12.17 42.11 -25.08
CA ASP A 32 13.00 42.34 -23.89
C ASP A 32 12.25 42.86 -22.65
N SER A 33 12.75 42.49 -21.45
CA SER A 33 12.70 43.37 -20.28
C SER A 33 13.87 43.11 -19.33
N LYS A 34 14.43 44.25 -18.89
CA LYS A 34 15.60 44.52 -18.06
C LYS A 34 15.77 43.64 -16.81
N THR A 35 17.04 43.34 -16.59
CA THR A 35 17.68 42.86 -15.35
C THR A 35 17.19 43.62 -14.12
N ILE A 36 16.68 42.90 -13.14
CA ILE A 36 16.59 43.34 -11.75
C ILE A 36 17.40 42.31 -10.95
N GLU A 37 18.55 42.74 -10.44
CA GLU A 37 19.25 42.01 -9.38
C GLU A 37 18.38 42.07 -8.12
N VAL A 38 17.93 40.89 -7.66
CA VAL A 38 17.54 40.69 -6.27
C VAL A 38 18.51 39.66 -5.70
N VAL A 39 19.46 40.15 -4.93
CA VAL A 39 20.30 39.33 -4.06
C VAL A 39 19.65 39.34 -2.69
N GLU A 40 19.11 38.20 -2.25
CA GLU A 40 19.11 37.80 -0.82
C GLU A 40 18.84 36.28 -0.65
N VAL A 41 19.93 35.54 -0.41
CA VAL A 41 20.20 34.50 0.63
C VAL A 41 18.97 33.72 1.16
N VAL A 42 18.83 32.39 1.01
CA VAL A 42 19.59 31.29 1.66
C VAL A 42 19.56 30.03 0.79
N ASP A 43 20.75 29.48 0.57
CA ASP A 43 21.08 28.23 -0.10
C ASP A 43 20.64 26.99 0.73
N SER A 44 20.34 25.88 0.05
CA SER A 44 20.09 24.50 0.57
C SER A 44 18.68 23.86 0.47
N ILE A 45 17.85 24.24 -0.52
CA ILE A 45 17.08 23.19 -1.21
C ILE A 45 18.02 22.65 -2.29
N GLN A 46 18.94 21.78 -1.88
CA GLN A 46 19.77 21.04 -2.82
C GLN A 46 18.84 20.36 -3.82
N SER A 47 18.95 20.82 -5.08
CA SER A 47 18.41 20.26 -6.30
C SER A 47 17.76 18.88 -6.10
N ILE A 48 16.44 18.89 -5.94
CA ILE A 48 15.63 17.67 -6.10
C ILE A 48 16.05 17.09 -7.46
N PRO A 49 16.46 15.81 -7.54
CA PRO A 49 16.73 15.17 -8.82
C PRO A 49 15.57 15.50 -9.78
N CYS A 50 15.87 15.81 -11.04
CA CYS A 50 14.93 16.26 -12.08
C CYS A 50 13.91 15.16 -12.43
N GLY A 51 13.14 14.74 -11.44
CA GLY A 51 12.16 13.68 -11.44
C GLY A 51 10.76 14.26 -11.36
N ARG A 52 9.80 13.45 -11.75
CA ARG A 52 8.38 13.85 -11.72
C ARG A 52 7.91 13.83 -10.27
N VAL A 53 7.27 14.90 -9.82
CA VAL A 53 6.55 14.91 -8.54
C VAL A 53 5.41 13.89 -8.60
N ILE A 54 5.39 12.99 -7.62
CA ILE A 54 4.32 12.00 -7.44
C ILE A 54 3.33 12.51 -6.41
N GLU A 55 3.84 12.98 -5.27
CA GLU A 55 3.03 13.66 -4.27
C GLU A 55 3.69 14.92 -3.71
N ASP A 56 2.84 15.88 -3.37
CA ASP A 56 3.17 17.11 -2.63
C ASP A 56 1.93 17.49 -1.81
N THR A 57 1.90 17.08 -0.54
CA THR A 57 0.70 17.17 0.29
C THR A 57 1.00 17.35 1.78
N VAL A 58 0.02 17.92 2.48
CA VAL A 58 0.00 18.06 3.94
C VAL A 58 -1.25 17.37 4.46
N VAL A 59 -1.08 16.34 5.28
CA VAL A 59 -2.18 15.52 5.84
C VAL A 59 -2.00 15.32 7.34
N GLY A 60 -2.94 15.85 8.13
CA GLY A 60 -2.80 15.89 9.58
C GLY A 60 -1.50 16.59 9.97
N HIS A 61 -0.64 15.87 10.71
CA HIS A 61 0.68 16.33 11.15
C HIS A 61 1.81 16.10 10.15
N TRP A 62 1.52 15.44 9.01
CA TRP A 62 2.52 15.04 8.02
C TRP A 62 2.63 16.05 6.89
N THR A 63 3.86 16.35 6.47
CA THR A 63 4.16 16.98 5.18
C THR A 63 4.98 16.01 4.34
N LEU A 64 4.48 15.67 3.15
CA LEU A 64 5.06 14.66 2.27
C LEU A 64 5.32 15.26 0.89
N ILE A 65 6.55 15.08 0.42
CA ILE A 65 6.93 15.28 -0.97
C ILE A 65 7.62 14.02 -1.47
N THR A 66 7.14 13.48 -2.58
CA THR A 66 7.79 12.35 -3.26
C THR A 66 8.03 12.67 -4.73
N THR A 67 9.22 12.30 -5.21
CA THR A 67 9.56 12.41 -6.64
C THR A 67 10.07 11.08 -7.16
N ILE A 68 9.81 10.78 -8.43
CA ILE A 68 10.34 9.60 -9.12
C ILE A 68 11.30 10.01 -10.22
N ALA A 69 12.45 9.35 -10.30
CA ALA A 69 13.42 9.56 -11.38
C ALA A 69 14.06 8.23 -11.80
N PRO A 70 14.49 8.09 -13.08
CA PRO A 70 15.27 6.94 -13.50
C PRO A 70 16.56 6.79 -12.68
N ASN A 71 17.00 5.55 -12.45
CA ASN A 71 18.27 5.26 -11.78
C ASN A 71 19.22 4.46 -12.69
N ASP A 72 20.34 4.00 -12.13
CA ASP A 72 21.39 3.26 -12.84
C ASP A 72 21.13 1.75 -12.93
N ALA A 73 20.15 1.20 -12.20
CA ALA A 73 19.83 -0.22 -12.25
C ALA A 73 19.17 -0.60 -13.59
N ARG A 74 19.45 -1.82 -14.05
CA ARG A 74 18.96 -2.37 -15.31
C ARG A 74 18.44 -3.77 -15.09
N ILE A 75 17.27 -4.06 -15.65
CA ILE A 75 16.65 -5.39 -15.63
C ILE A 75 16.79 -6.01 -17.02
N LYS A 76 17.26 -7.26 -17.09
CA LYS A 76 17.42 -7.98 -18.36
C LYS A 76 16.41 -9.12 -18.45
N ILE A 77 15.54 -9.08 -19.47
CA ILE A 77 14.58 -10.14 -19.77
C ILE A 77 14.76 -10.55 -21.23
N GLY A 78 15.26 -11.77 -21.45
CA GLY A 78 15.62 -12.26 -22.78
C GLY A 78 16.66 -11.35 -23.44
N GLU A 79 16.30 -10.80 -24.60
CA GLU A 79 17.13 -9.86 -25.37
C GLU A 79 16.91 -8.39 -24.97
N ASN A 80 15.86 -8.10 -24.19
CA ASN A 80 15.49 -6.75 -23.81
C ASN A 80 16.19 -6.32 -22.51
N THR A 81 16.45 -5.02 -22.40
CA THR A 81 16.97 -4.38 -21.17
C THR A 81 16.09 -3.20 -20.81
N PHE A 82 15.57 -3.21 -19.60
CA PHE A 82 14.69 -2.18 -19.05
C PHE A 82 15.44 -1.33 -18.03
N GLY A 83 15.12 -0.04 -17.98
CA GLY A 83 15.62 0.86 -16.95
C GLY A 83 14.73 0.81 -15.71
N ASP A 84 15.33 0.94 -14.54
CA ASP A 84 14.61 1.06 -13.28
C ASP A 84 14.54 2.53 -12.81
N SER A 85 13.74 2.79 -11.77
CA SER A 85 13.56 4.10 -11.17
C SER A 85 13.84 4.08 -9.67
N SER A 86 14.09 5.25 -9.10
CA SER A 86 14.15 5.51 -7.67
C SER A 86 13.05 6.49 -7.28
N VAL A 87 12.51 6.34 -6.08
CA VAL A 87 11.61 7.32 -5.46
C VAL A 87 12.36 8.04 -4.36
N PHE A 88 12.33 9.36 -4.37
CA PHE A 88 12.93 10.19 -3.34
C PHE A 88 11.84 10.72 -2.43
N VAL A 89 11.96 10.48 -1.12
CA VAL A 89 10.97 10.84 -0.11
C VAL A 89 11.51 11.91 0.81
N THR A 90 10.83 13.05 0.84
CA THR A 90 11.00 14.08 1.88
C THR A 90 9.74 14.10 2.72
N LEU A 91 9.90 13.85 4.02
CA LEU A 91 8.81 13.66 4.96
C LEU A 91 9.13 14.39 6.26
N SER A 92 8.16 15.13 6.78
CA SER A 92 8.22 15.69 8.13
C SER A 92 6.95 15.41 8.92
N TYR A 93 7.08 15.41 10.25
CA TYR A 93 5.99 15.29 11.20
C TYR A 93 6.06 16.48 12.16
N ASP A 94 5.01 17.30 12.27
CA ASP A 94 5.02 18.55 13.05
C ASP A 94 6.24 19.44 12.72
N ASN A 95 6.55 19.57 11.43
CA ASN A 95 7.73 20.27 10.89
C ASN A 95 9.09 19.70 11.33
N CYS A 96 9.13 18.58 12.05
CA CYS A 96 10.36 17.85 12.35
C CYS A 96 10.68 16.90 11.19
N PRO A 97 11.86 17.01 10.55
CA PRO A 97 12.23 16.11 9.46
C PRO A 97 12.27 14.64 9.93
N VAL A 98 11.59 13.77 9.19
CA VAL A 98 11.62 12.31 9.35
C VAL A 98 12.54 11.71 8.30
N PHE A 99 12.32 12.04 7.02
CA PHE A 99 13.21 11.74 5.90
C PHE A 99 13.51 13.00 5.11
N ILE A 100 14.76 13.14 4.66
CA ILE A 100 15.20 14.24 3.80
C ILE A 100 15.75 13.61 2.53
N ASN A 101 15.00 13.76 1.42
CA ASN A 101 15.38 13.23 0.10
C ASN A 101 15.86 11.76 0.16
N LYS A 102 15.22 10.92 0.98
CA LYS A 102 15.60 9.52 1.13
C LYS A 102 15.29 8.79 -0.18
N GLU A 103 16.31 8.25 -0.82
CA GLU A 103 16.15 7.40 -1.98
C GLU A 103 15.61 6.03 -1.56
N ILE A 104 14.57 5.57 -2.26
CA ILE A 104 14.00 4.23 -2.17
C ILE A 104 14.15 3.60 -3.55
N ARG A 105 14.86 2.46 -3.59
CA ARG A 105 15.12 1.66 -4.79
C ARG A 105 14.41 0.31 -4.69
N THR A 106 14.33 -0.40 -5.80
CA THR A 106 13.83 -1.78 -5.84
C THR A 106 14.55 -2.71 -4.86
N LYS A 107 15.86 -2.58 -4.64
CA LYS A 107 16.57 -3.37 -3.61
C LYS A 107 16.06 -3.14 -2.19
N ASP A 108 15.59 -1.93 -1.88
CA ASP A 108 15.08 -1.61 -0.54
C ASP A 108 13.73 -2.27 -0.30
N LEU A 109 12.98 -2.54 -1.38
CA LEU A 109 11.64 -3.11 -1.38
C LEU A 109 11.64 -4.64 -1.54
N MET A 110 12.48 -5.14 -2.44
CA MET A 110 12.51 -6.53 -2.92
C MET A 110 13.76 -7.30 -2.46
N GLY A 111 14.71 -6.63 -1.80
CA GLY A 111 15.98 -7.22 -1.36
C GLY A 111 17.07 -7.27 -2.43
N GLN A 112 16.75 -7.01 -3.70
CA GLN A 112 17.71 -6.94 -4.80
C GLN A 112 17.29 -6.02 -5.94
N GLU A 113 18.26 -5.60 -6.75
CA GLU A 113 18.08 -4.87 -8.01
C GLU A 113 18.26 -5.80 -9.21
N GLY A 114 17.67 -5.43 -10.36
CA GLY A 114 17.90 -6.11 -11.63
C GLY A 114 16.97 -7.28 -11.95
N GLU A 115 16.02 -7.61 -11.06
CA GLU A 115 14.96 -8.59 -11.31
C GLU A 115 13.61 -7.91 -11.52
N TYR A 116 13.17 -7.11 -10.55
CA TYR A 116 11.95 -6.33 -10.62
C TYR A 116 12.21 -4.89 -11.05
N GLN A 117 11.25 -4.29 -11.73
CA GLN A 117 11.20 -2.88 -12.08
C GLN A 117 10.22 -2.16 -11.16
N MET A 118 10.58 -0.97 -10.67
CA MET A 118 9.62 -0.08 -10.01
C MET A 118 8.72 0.59 -11.06
N TYR A 119 7.50 0.08 -11.19
CA TYR A 119 6.50 0.61 -12.12
C TYR A 119 5.81 1.87 -11.57
N TRP A 120 5.54 1.91 -10.26
CA TRP A 120 5.04 3.08 -9.54
C TRP A 120 5.56 3.10 -8.10
N GLY A 121 5.56 4.27 -7.47
CA GLY A 121 5.97 4.39 -6.08
C GLY A 121 5.83 5.81 -5.53
N GLY A 122 5.71 5.91 -4.21
CA GLY A 122 5.70 7.18 -3.48
C GLY A 122 4.33 7.87 -3.38
N GLY A 123 3.25 7.24 -3.83
CA GLY A 123 1.90 7.78 -3.66
C GLY A 123 1.40 7.59 -2.23
N LEU A 124 0.67 8.58 -1.68
CA LEU A 124 0.07 8.46 -0.35
C LEU A 124 -1.07 7.43 -0.36
N HIS A 125 -0.92 6.33 0.37
CA HIS A 125 -1.95 5.31 0.55
C HIS A 125 -2.91 5.65 1.69
N TRP A 126 -2.32 5.95 2.85
CA TRP A 126 -3.01 6.19 4.11
C TRP A 126 -2.09 6.90 5.10
N TYR A 127 -2.68 7.49 6.14
CA TYR A 127 -1.97 8.07 7.26
C TYR A 127 -2.78 7.95 8.55
N SER A 128 -2.08 7.96 9.67
CA SER A 128 -2.59 8.16 11.03
C SER A 128 -1.70 9.16 11.76
N ASP A 129 -2.02 9.51 13.00
CA ASP A 129 -1.18 10.41 13.82
C ASP A 129 0.19 9.79 14.18
N SER A 130 0.40 8.50 13.90
CA SER A 130 1.65 7.82 14.24
C SER A 130 2.45 7.34 13.04
N THR A 131 1.78 7.13 11.91
CA THR A 131 2.34 6.41 10.76
C THR A 131 1.79 6.95 9.44
N ILE A 132 2.63 7.01 8.41
CA ILE A 132 2.24 7.26 7.02
C ILE A 132 2.57 6.03 6.17
N TYR A 133 1.72 5.76 5.18
CA TYR A 133 1.83 4.59 4.29
C TYR A 133 1.93 5.07 2.85
N LEU A 134 3.01 4.69 2.17
CA LEU A 134 3.22 5.00 0.75
C LEU A 134 3.04 3.73 -0.09
N THR A 135 2.43 3.85 -1.27
CA THR A 135 2.28 2.72 -2.20
C THR A 135 3.50 2.58 -3.09
N PHE A 136 3.83 1.33 -3.41
CA PHE A 136 4.87 0.93 -4.36
C PHE A 136 4.41 -0.28 -5.17
N GLY A 137 4.93 -0.40 -6.39
CA GLY A 137 4.69 -1.55 -7.26
C GLY A 137 5.98 -2.00 -7.93
N CYS A 138 6.43 -3.20 -7.60
CA CYS A 138 7.62 -3.83 -8.18
C CYS A 138 7.22 -5.05 -9.01
N PHE A 139 7.40 -5.00 -10.33
CA PHE A 139 6.92 -6.02 -11.27
C PHE A 139 8.03 -6.48 -12.19
N LEU A 140 7.96 -7.74 -12.64
CA LEU A 140 8.80 -8.21 -13.73
C LEU A 140 8.42 -7.43 -15.00
N PRO A 141 9.39 -6.78 -15.69
CA PRO A 141 9.09 -5.98 -16.87
C PRO A 141 8.28 -6.72 -17.93
N ASP A 142 7.35 -6.00 -18.56
CA ASP A 142 6.37 -6.47 -19.55
C ASP A 142 5.46 -7.62 -19.06
N THR A 143 5.25 -7.73 -17.75
CA THR A 143 4.31 -8.69 -17.16
C THR A 143 3.46 -8.04 -16.07
N ASP A 144 2.39 -8.74 -15.69
CA ASP A 144 1.58 -8.42 -14.51
C ASP A 144 2.08 -9.17 -13.24
N ASP A 145 3.24 -9.83 -13.31
CA ASP A 145 3.81 -10.60 -12.20
C ASP A 145 4.67 -9.68 -11.32
N GLY A 146 4.22 -9.46 -10.10
CA GLY A 146 4.88 -8.54 -9.18
C GLY A 146 4.13 -8.35 -7.89
N TRP A 147 4.57 -7.35 -7.14
CA TRP A 147 4.17 -7.15 -5.76
C TRP A 147 3.70 -5.71 -5.54
N PRO A 148 2.42 -5.52 -5.18
CA PRO A 148 1.97 -4.28 -4.55
C PRO A 148 2.49 -4.24 -3.11
N LEU A 149 3.09 -3.11 -2.73
CA LEU A 149 3.77 -2.94 -1.46
C LEU A 149 3.32 -1.64 -0.78
N LEU A 150 3.15 -1.71 0.54
CA LEU A 150 3.04 -0.54 1.40
C LEU A 150 4.36 -0.32 2.14
N TYR A 151 4.90 0.88 1.99
CA TYR A 151 6.03 1.36 2.75
C TYR A 151 5.51 2.12 3.98
N GLN A 152 5.54 1.47 5.13
CA GLN A 152 5.09 2.03 6.40
C GLN A 152 6.21 2.88 7.00
N ILE A 153 5.95 4.16 7.30
CA ILE A 153 6.92 5.06 7.95
C ILE A 153 6.31 5.61 9.24
N ARG A 154 6.99 5.38 10.37
CA ARG A 154 6.58 5.90 11.68
C ARG A 154 7.18 7.28 11.94
N LYS A 155 6.57 8.05 12.83
CA LYS A 155 7.05 9.41 13.20
C LYS A 155 8.49 9.48 13.70
N ASN A 156 9.06 8.37 14.16
CA ASN A 156 10.46 8.27 14.59
C ASN A 156 11.43 7.87 13.46
N GLY A 157 10.97 7.77 12.20
CA GLY A 157 11.76 7.39 11.04
C GLY A 157 11.99 5.89 10.86
N THR A 158 11.50 5.04 11.78
CA THR A 158 11.51 3.59 11.56
C THR A 158 10.45 3.21 10.52
N TYR A 159 10.77 2.20 9.71
CA TYR A 159 9.90 1.78 8.62
C TYR A 159 9.77 0.25 8.57
N ASP A 160 8.72 -0.21 7.89
CA ASP A 160 8.50 -1.61 7.55
C ASP A 160 7.90 -1.70 6.14
N ILE A 161 8.02 -2.85 5.49
CA ILE A 161 7.48 -3.09 4.15
C ILE A 161 6.45 -4.20 4.27
N ILE A 162 5.27 -3.94 3.73
CA ILE A 162 4.13 -4.86 3.79
C ILE A 162 3.72 -5.18 2.37
N THR A 163 3.74 -6.45 2.02
CA THR A 163 3.14 -6.93 0.78
C THR A 163 1.63 -6.93 0.94
N GLU A 164 0.92 -6.23 0.06
CA GLU A 164 -0.54 -6.23 0.09
C GLU A 164 -1.07 -7.56 -0.44
N ASP A 165 -2.01 -8.15 0.27
CA ASP A 165 -2.80 -9.25 -0.25
C ASP A 165 -3.76 -8.69 -1.32
N TYR A 166 -3.67 -9.20 -2.54
CA TYR A 166 -4.35 -8.66 -3.71
C TYR A 166 -5.03 -9.75 -4.54
N ALA A 167 -6.32 -9.58 -4.79
CA ALA A 167 -7.09 -10.42 -5.70
C ALA A 167 -7.85 -9.53 -6.70
N LEU A 168 -7.58 -9.75 -7.99
CA LEU A 168 -8.23 -9.04 -9.08
C LEU A 168 -9.65 -9.52 -9.33
N GLY A 169 -10.55 -8.59 -9.61
CA GLY A 169 -11.92 -8.89 -10.06
C GLY A 169 -12.81 -9.48 -8.97
N ILE A 170 -12.47 -9.30 -7.70
CA ILE A 170 -13.28 -9.74 -6.55
C ILE A 170 -13.77 -8.51 -5.81
N ASP A 171 -15.06 -8.21 -5.96
CA ASP A 171 -15.70 -7.03 -5.39
C ASP A 171 -15.62 -7.07 -3.87
N GLY A 172 -15.07 -5.99 -3.29
CA GLY A 172 -14.92 -5.81 -1.86
C GLY A 172 -13.66 -6.46 -1.26
N TYR A 173 -12.84 -7.16 -2.06
CA TYR A 173 -11.59 -7.74 -1.57
C TYR A 173 -10.62 -6.66 -1.10
N ASP A 174 -10.47 -5.59 -1.87
CA ASP A 174 -9.63 -4.42 -1.56
C ASP A 174 -10.03 -3.72 -0.25
N ILE A 175 -11.33 -3.70 0.06
CA ILE A 175 -11.83 -3.17 1.33
C ILE A 175 -11.35 -4.05 2.48
N VAL A 176 -11.52 -5.38 2.37
CA VAL A 176 -11.17 -6.31 3.44
C VAL A 176 -9.65 -6.40 3.61
N SER A 177 -8.90 -6.54 2.52
CA SER A 177 -7.45 -6.63 2.54
C SER A 177 -6.82 -5.33 3.01
N GLY A 178 -7.26 -4.17 2.51
CA GLY A 178 -6.80 -2.86 2.95
C GLY A 178 -7.10 -2.61 4.43
N PHE A 179 -8.31 -2.93 4.88
CA PHE A 179 -8.68 -2.79 6.29
C PHE A 179 -7.79 -3.63 7.21
N MET A 180 -7.67 -4.93 6.93
CA MET A 180 -6.93 -5.84 7.81
C MET A 180 -5.43 -5.61 7.79
N THR A 181 -4.88 -5.25 6.62
CA THR A 181 -3.47 -4.87 6.48
C THR A 181 -3.16 -3.66 7.37
N LEU A 182 -3.94 -2.59 7.26
CA LEU A 182 -3.74 -1.38 8.07
C LEU A 182 -4.05 -1.63 9.55
N TYR A 183 -5.08 -2.40 9.88
CA TYR A 183 -5.42 -2.75 11.26
C TYR A 183 -4.27 -3.47 11.97
N PHE A 184 -3.78 -4.58 11.40
CA PHE A 184 -2.65 -5.30 11.99
C PHE A 184 -1.38 -4.47 12.01
N SER A 185 -1.14 -3.66 10.98
CA SER A 185 0.03 -2.79 10.92
C SER A 185 0.03 -1.71 12.01
N GLU A 186 -1.10 -1.05 12.25
CA GLU A 186 -1.25 -0.06 13.32
C GLU A 186 -1.18 -0.73 14.70
N ARG A 187 -1.79 -1.91 14.88
CA ARG A 187 -1.65 -2.69 16.12
C ARG A 187 -0.19 -3.08 16.38
N ALA A 188 0.54 -3.49 15.34
CA ALA A 188 1.98 -3.79 15.41
C ALA A 188 2.85 -2.55 15.71
N ALA A 189 2.38 -1.35 15.35
CA ALA A 189 2.98 -0.08 15.73
C ALA A 189 2.63 0.36 17.17
N GLY A 190 1.77 -0.39 17.88
CA GLY A 190 1.37 -0.11 19.26
C GLY A 190 0.20 0.86 19.38
N VAL A 191 -0.53 1.14 18.29
CA VAL A 191 -1.72 2.00 18.32
C VAL A 191 -2.86 1.26 19.01
N ALA A 192 -3.54 1.93 19.95
CA ALA A 192 -4.69 1.36 20.64
C ALA A 192 -5.93 1.38 19.73
N VAL A 193 -6.80 0.37 19.85
CA VAL A 193 -8.01 0.24 19.03
C VAL A 193 -8.90 1.49 19.09
N ARG A 194 -9.04 2.11 20.27
CA ARG A 194 -9.81 3.34 20.46
C ARG A 194 -9.30 4.53 19.62
N ASP A 195 -8.02 4.52 19.24
CA ASP A 195 -7.38 5.59 18.48
C ASP A 195 -7.46 5.34 16.95
N MET A 196 -8.07 4.22 16.52
CA MET A 196 -8.19 3.83 15.10
C MET A 196 -9.49 4.32 14.44
N LYS A 197 -10.16 5.33 14.99
CA LYS A 197 -11.44 5.84 14.49
C LYS A 197 -11.42 6.14 13.00
N THR A 198 -10.40 6.86 12.51
CA THR A 198 -10.29 7.22 11.09
C THR A 198 -10.21 5.98 10.20
N LEU A 199 -9.49 4.94 10.64
CA LEU A 199 -9.40 3.67 9.90
C LEU A 199 -10.78 2.99 9.83
N PHE A 200 -11.49 2.93 10.96
CA PHE A 200 -12.83 2.33 11.00
C PHE A 200 -13.82 3.14 10.16
N ASP A 201 -13.80 4.46 10.19
CA ASP A 201 -14.65 5.29 9.35
C ASP A 201 -14.34 5.09 7.85
N ARG A 202 -13.08 4.84 7.49
CA ARG A 202 -12.67 4.58 6.11
C ARG A 202 -13.15 3.23 5.58
N TYR A 203 -13.18 2.18 6.39
CA TYR A 203 -13.46 0.82 5.88
C TYR A 203 -14.77 0.21 6.36
N CYS A 204 -15.30 0.63 7.51
CA CYS A 204 -16.50 0.09 8.11
C CYS A 204 -17.70 1.02 7.94
N ASN A 205 -18.91 0.46 7.98
CA ASN A 205 -20.11 1.27 8.19
C ASN A 205 -20.18 1.73 9.66
N GLU A 206 -21.02 2.72 9.94
CA GLU A 206 -21.14 3.35 11.27
C GLU A 206 -21.40 2.34 12.40
N GLY A 207 -22.29 1.36 12.16
CA GLY A 207 -22.62 0.34 13.16
C GLY A 207 -21.44 -0.59 13.50
N CYS A 208 -20.68 -1.00 12.49
CA CYS A 208 -19.49 -1.84 12.67
C CYS A 208 -18.34 -1.04 13.31
N ALA A 209 -18.09 0.19 12.83
CA ALA A 209 -17.07 1.08 13.40
C ALA A 209 -17.32 1.36 14.89
N THR A 210 -18.57 1.65 15.27
CA THR A 210 -18.94 1.91 16.67
C THR A 210 -18.64 0.71 17.57
N LYS A 211 -19.00 -0.51 17.13
CA LYS A 211 -18.73 -1.73 17.89
C LYS A 211 -17.23 -2.00 18.07
N LEU A 212 -16.41 -1.73 17.04
CA LEU A 212 -14.96 -1.83 17.15
C LEU A 212 -14.38 -0.83 18.16
N LEU A 213 -14.83 0.43 18.11
CA LEU A 213 -14.37 1.49 19.02
C LEU A 213 -14.76 1.24 20.47
N ASN A 214 -15.94 0.65 20.70
CA ASN A 214 -16.43 0.30 22.03
C ASN A 214 -15.77 -0.98 22.59
N GLY A 215 -15.06 -1.74 21.77
CA GLY A 215 -14.52 -3.05 22.15
C GLY A 215 -15.57 -4.17 22.17
N ASP A 216 -16.75 -3.94 21.58
CA ASP A 216 -17.79 -4.98 21.41
C ASP A 216 -17.35 -6.05 20.39
N ILE A 217 -16.39 -5.71 19.54
CA ILE A 217 -15.71 -6.61 18.59
C ILE A 217 -14.20 -6.49 18.85
N GLU A 218 -13.58 -7.59 19.26
CA GLU A 218 -12.13 -7.71 19.33
C GLU A 218 -11.62 -8.47 18.10
N ILE A 219 -10.76 -7.83 17.30
CA ILE A 219 -10.08 -8.50 16.18
C ILE A 219 -8.74 -9.01 16.71
N ALA A 220 -8.58 -10.32 16.69
CA ALA A 220 -7.45 -11.07 17.22
C ALA A 220 -7.33 -11.06 18.75
N TYR A 221 -6.66 -12.08 19.27
CA TYR A 221 -6.46 -12.27 20.71
C TYR A 221 -5.33 -11.39 21.25
N ALA A 222 -5.28 -11.22 22.57
CA ALA A 222 -4.28 -10.38 23.24
C ALA A 222 -2.83 -10.86 23.04
N ASP A 223 -2.62 -12.15 22.78
CA ASP A 223 -1.32 -12.76 22.55
C ASP A 223 -0.86 -12.74 21.07
N THR A 224 -1.67 -12.19 20.17
CA THR A 224 -1.35 -12.13 18.74
C THR A 224 -0.13 -11.25 18.46
N ALA A 225 0.88 -11.82 17.80
CA ALA A 225 2.00 -11.10 17.24
C ALA A 225 1.59 -10.42 15.93
N PHE A 226 1.09 -9.18 16.02
CA PHE A 226 0.51 -8.45 14.88
C PHE A 226 1.42 -8.32 13.64
N ARG A 227 2.75 -8.21 13.83
CA ARG A 227 3.71 -8.22 12.70
C ARG A 227 3.75 -9.55 11.95
N ASN A 228 3.48 -10.65 12.63
CA ASN A 228 3.38 -11.96 12.01
C ASN A 228 1.99 -12.15 11.39
N ALA A 229 0.94 -11.68 12.07
CA ALA A 229 -0.43 -11.76 11.58
C ALA A 229 -0.58 -11.09 10.20
N VAL A 230 -0.03 -9.88 10.02
CA VAL A 230 -0.09 -9.18 8.71
C VAL A 230 0.65 -9.96 7.60
N LYS A 231 1.77 -10.62 7.92
CA LYS A 231 2.59 -11.37 6.94
C LYS A 231 2.01 -12.74 6.55
N THR A 232 1.20 -13.31 7.43
CA THR A 232 0.60 -14.65 7.25
C THR A 232 -0.88 -14.57 6.96
N MET A 233 -1.41 -13.35 6.81
CA MET A 233 -2.79 -13.11 6.46
C MET A 233 -3.09 -13.74 5.10
N ALA A 234 -4.20 -14.46 5.03
CA ALA A 234 -4.74 -14.98 3.79
C ALA A 234 -6.25 -14.75 3.79
N ILE A 235 -6.75 -14.20 2.69
CA ILE A 235 -8.17 -13.92 2.52
C ILE A 235 -8.75 -14.90 1.50
N THR A 236 -9.79 -15.60 1.92
CA THR A 236 -10.59 -16.44 1.03
C THR A 236 -12.04 -16.00 1.08
N TRP A 237 -12.84 -16.40 0.10
CA TRP A 237 -14.25 -16.07 0.06
C TRP A 237 -15.06 -17.26 -0.41
N LYS A 238 -16.35 -17.24 -0.09
CA LYS A 238 -17.32 -18.20 -0.60
C LYS A 238 -18.54 -17.46 -1.08
N THR A 239 -19.10 -17.94 -2.18
CA THR A 239 -20.40 -17.52 -2.69
C THR A 239 -21.47 -18.39 -2.04
N GLU A 240 -22.60 -17.79 -1.63
CA GLU A 240 -23.66 -18.51 -0.92
C GLU A 240 -24.35 -19.57 -1.83
N ASP A 241 -24.24 -19.41 -3.15
CA ASP A 241 -24.91 -20.22 -4.17
C ASP A 241 -23.95 -20.81 -5.24
N GLY A 242 -22.65 -20.57 -5.14
CA GLY A 242 -21.66 -21.04 -6.11
C GLY A 242 -21.72 -20.34 -7.48
N SER A 243 -22.58 -19.32 -7.66
CA SER A 243 -22.95 -18.82 -8.99
C SER A 243 -22.11 -17.62 -9.46
N ASP A 244 -21.62 -16.79 -8.54
CA ASP A 244 -20.80 -15.60 -8.85
C ASP A 244 -19.64 -15.41 -7.87
N ASN A 245 -18.47 -15.98 -8.20
CA ASN A 245 -17.25 -15.86 -7.39
C ASN A 245 -16.64 -14.45 -7.37
N THR A 246 -17.19 -13.50 -8.13
CA THR A 246 -16.68 -12.12 -8.18
C THR A 246 -17.37 -11.17 -7.21
N SER A 247 -18.55 -11.52 -6.66
CA SER A 247 -19.29 -10.67 -5.71
C SER A 247 -19.56 -11.33 -4.34
N PRO A 248 -18.53 -11.77 -3.60
CA PRO A 248 -18.73 -12.50 -2.35
C PRO A 248 -19.22 -11.62 -1.19
N LYS A 249 -20.38 -11.97 -0.63
CA LYS A 249 -20.86 -11.30 0.59
C LYS A 249 -20.00 -11.54 1.83
N ARG A 250 -19.19 -12.60 1.85
CA ARG A 250 -18.41 -13.04 3.02
C ARG A 250 -16.96 -13.36 2.65
N PHE A 251 -16.06 -12.76 3.42
CA PHE A 251 -14.63 -13.01 3.36
C PHE A 251 -14.19 -13.69 4.65
N TYR A 252 -13.35 -14.72 4.53
CA TYR A 252 -12.72 -15.45 5.62
C TYR A 252 -11.26 -14.99 5.65
N VAL A 253 -10.92 -14.23 6.68
CA VAL A 253 -9.58 -13.71 6.90
C VAL A 253 -8.91 -14.60 7.92
N ARG A 254 -7.83 -15.26 7.52
CA ARG A 254 -7.05 -16.18 8.36
C ARG A 254 -5.65 -15.64 8.57
N TRP A 255 -5.09 -15.84 9.75
CA TRP A 255 -3.70 -15.48 10.03
C TRP A 255 -3.09 -16.38 11.11
N LYS A 256 -1.75 -16.46 11.14
CA LYS A 256 -1.04 -17.14 12.21
C LYS A 256 -0.79 -16.17 13.37
N PRO A 257 -1.30 -16.44 14.58
CA PRO A 257 -1.15 -15.51 15.70
C PRO A 257 0.29 -15.43 16.22
N ASN A 258 1.05 -16.53 16.16
CA ASN A 258 2.43 -16.59 16.63
C ASN A 258 3.33 -17.19 15.53
N PRO A 259 4.53 -16.63 15.27
CA PRO A 259 5.47 -17.23 14.32
C PRO A 259 5.95 -18.63 14.73
N ASN A 260 5.92 -18.97 16.03
CA ASN A 260 6.37 -20.26 16.53
C ASN A 260 5.28 -21.34 16.50
N ASP A 261 4.03 -20.97 16.21
CA ASP A 261 2.93 -21.91 16.16
C ASP A 261 2.83 -22.51 14.75
N GLU A 262 3.13 -23.81 14.63
CA GLU A 262 3.06 -24.49 13.34
C GLU A 262 1.61 -24.68 12.86
N ASN A 263 0.71 -25.00 13.80
CA ASN A 263 -0.65 -25.48 13.51
C ASN A 263 -1.78 -24.61 14.06
N VAL A 264 -1.47 -23.39 14.50
CA VAL A 264 -2.49 -22.47 15.05
C VAL A 264 -2.86 -21.44 14.01
N THR A 265 -4.16 -21.26 13.79
CA THR A 265 -4.71 -20.23 12.89
C THR A 265 -5.88 -19.55 13.56
N ASP A 266 -5.89 -18.21 13.56
CA ASP A 266 -7.06 -17.43 13.95
C ASP A 266 -7.86 -17.06 12.69
N GLU A 267 -9.18 -17.02 12.81
CA GLU A 267 -10.07 -16.65 11.70
C GLU A 267 -11.12 -15.60 12.12
N ALA A 268 -11.34 -14.63 11.24
CA ALA A 268 -12.47 -13.72 11.27
C ALA A 268 -13.26 -13.77 9.95
N ILE A 269 -14.58 -13.62 10.04
CA ILE A 269 -15.46 -13.44 8.89
C ILE A 269 -15.80 -11.96 8.78
N MET A 270 -15.67 -11.41 7.57
CA MET A 270 -16.05 -10.04 7.24
C MET A 270 -17.15 -10.02 6.18
N VAL A 271 -18.17 -9.20 6.42
CA VAL A 271 -19.31 -9.02 5.52
C VAL A 271 -19.26 -7.64 4.91
N VAL A 272 -19.25 -7.54 3.58
CA VAL A 272 -19.22 -6.26 2.85
C VAL A 272 -20.64 -5.85 2.45
N ASP A 273 -21.02 -4.61 2.76
CA ASP A 273 -22.20 -3.94 2.22
C ASP A 273 -21.79 -3.17 0.96
N TYR A 274 -22.07 -3.79 -0.19
CA TYR A 274 -21.75 -3.24 -1.51
C TYR A 274 -22.45 -1.93 -1.83
N SER A 275 -23.61 -1.64 -1.22
CA SER A 275 -24.30 -0.36 -1.44
C SER A 275 -23.51 0.83 -0.90
N LYS A 276 -22.63 0.58 0.08
CA LYS A 276 -21.78 1.57 0.73
C LYS A 276 -20.30 1.39 0.43
N ASN A 277 -19.92 0.26 -0.16
CA ASN A 277 -18.54 -0.19 -0.29
C ASN A 277 -17.81 -0.17 1.07
N LYS A 278 -18.41 -0.82 2.09
CA LYS A 278 -17.91 -0.85 3.48
C LYS A 278 -18.11 -2.22 4.12
N ILE A 279 -17.24 -2.55 5.08
CA ILE A 279 -17.44 -3.67 6.01
C ILE A 279 -18.63 -3.34 6.92
N SER A 280 -19.61 -4.23 6.92
CA SER A 280 -20.86 -4.08 7.67
C SER A 280 -20.91 -4.91 8.94
N LYS A 281 -20.13 -5.99 8.99
CA LYS A 281 -20.04 -6.90 10.13
C LYS A 281 -18.69 -7.60 10.14
N ILE A 282 -18.18 -7.82 11.35
CA ILE A 282 -17.01 -8.65 11.62
C ILE A 282 -17.41 -9.66 12.68
N GLU A 283 -17.08 -10.93 12.46
CA GLU A 283 -17.35 -12.04 13.37
C GLU A 283 -16.04 -12.80 13.60
N MET A 284 -15.55 -12.84 14.83
CA MET A 284 -14.46 -13.75 15.18
C MET A 284 -14.99 -15.18 15.20
N VAL A 285 -14.39 -16.06 14.39
CA VAL A 285 -14.74 -17.49 14.36
C VAL A 285 -14.02 -18.21 15.50
N GLY A 286 -12.76 -17.82 15.74
CA GLY A 286 -11.96 -18.29 16.87
C GLY A 286 -10.57 -18.75 16.44
N ARG A 287 -9.87 -19.36 17.39
CA ARG A 287 -8.56 -19.99 17.19
C ARG A 287 -8.74 -21.47 16.88
N GLU A 288 -8.29 -21.90 15.72
CA GLU A 288 -8.21 -23.30 15.30
C GLU A 288 -6.81 -23.85 15.64
N ILE A 289 -6.77 -25.05 16.20
CA ILE A 289 -5.54 -25.82 16.45
C ILE A 289 -5.66 -27.11 15.63
N ILE A 290 -4.81 -27.25 14.62
CA ILE A 290 -4.83 -28.35 13.64
C ILE A 290 -3.94 -29.53 14.09
#